data_AF-A0A4D4JNV1-F1
#
_entry.id   AF-A0A4D4JNV1-F1
#
_cell.length_a   1.000
_cell.length_b   1.000
_cell.length_c   1.000
_cell.angle_alpha   90.00
_cell.angle_beta   90.00
_cell.angle_gamma   90.00
#
_symmetry.space_group_name_H-M   'P 1'
#
loop_
_entity.id
_entity.type
_entity.pdbx_description
1 polymer ?
#
loop_
_entity_poly.entity_id
_entity_poly.type
_entity_poly.pdbx_seq_one_letter_code
_entity_poly.pdbx_strand_id
1 'polypeptide(L)'
;MLQRPDFCTKLRDTNILVASHHGRESGFCPEIFDYFTPDAVVISDKPIEHETQKMGPDYRRVVRDSGVRVRSTGRDRRVLTTRRDGWIQFTVSDGSYFIDTEYAG
;
A
#
# COMPACT_ATOMS: atom_id res chain seq x y z
N MET A 1 -10.72 -1.90 16.69
CA MET A 1 -11.33 -1.88 15.34
C MET A 1 -11.64 -3.29 14.84
N LEU A 2 -10.73 -4.27 14.91
CA LEU A 2 -10.96 -5.64 14.43
C LEU A 2 -12.09 -6.43 15.12
N GLN A 3 -12.54 -6.01 16.30
CA GLN A 3 -13.72 -6.57 16.97
C GLN A 3 -15.06 -6.07 16.37
N ARG A 4 -15.01 -5.10 15.47
CA ARG A 4 -16.20 -4.50 14.86
C ARG A 4 -16.50 -5.14 13.51
N PRO A 5 -17.63 -5.86 13.33
CA PRO A 5 -17.92 -6.56 12.08
C PRO A 5 -18.00 -5.64 10.86
N ASP A 6 -18.54 -4.42 11.01
CA ASP A 6 -18.64 -3.42 9.94
C ASP A 6 -17.28 -2.96 9.42
N PHE A 7 -16.30 -2.82 10.32
CA PHE A 7 -14.93 -2.52 9.96
C PHE A 7 -14.29 -3.68 9.17
N CYS A 8 -14.46 -4.92 9.64
CA CYS A 8 -13.93 -6.10 8.96
C CYS A 8 -14.55 -6.31 7.58
N THR A 9 -15.83 -5.97 7.39
CA THR A 9 -16.47 -5.96 6.07
C THR A 9 -15.79 -4.94 5.14
N LYS A 10 -15.55 -3.70 5.60
CA LYS A 10 -14.83 -2.70 4.79
C LYS A 10 -13.40 -3.12 4.43
N LEU A 11 -12.71 -3.83 5.33
CA LEU A 11 -11.38 -4.37 5.02
C LEU A 11 -11.43 -5.36 3.85
N ARG A 12 -12.44 -6.26 3.80
CA ARG A 12 -12.60 -7.23 2.70
C ARG A 12 -12.77 -6.55 1.34
N ASP A 13 -13.42 -5.39 1.31
CA ASP A 13 -13.69 -4.62 0.10
C ASP A 13 -12.56 -3.62 -0.25
N THR A 14 -11.42 -3.67 0.45
CA THR A 14 -10.29 -2.75 0.23
C THR A 14 -9.29 -3.32 -0.78
N ASN A 15 -8.96 -2.54 -1.81
CA ASN A 15 -7.93 -2.88 -2.79
C ASN A 15 -6.52 -2.42 -2.39
N ILE A 16 -6.41 -1.18 -1.89
CA ILE A 16 -5.14 -0.51 -1.62
C ILE A 16 -5.04 -0.18 -0.14
N LEU A 17 -3.94 -0.57 0.49
CA LEU A 17 -3.65 -0.22 1.88
C LEU A 17 -2.68 0.97 1.93
N VAL A 18 -3.05 2.04 2.62
CA VAL A 18 -2.09 3.07 3.04
C VAL A 18 -1.52 2.65 4.39
N ALA A 19 -0.21 2.43 4.45
CA ALA A 19 0.45 1.95 5.65
C ALA A 19 0.37 2.97 6.80
N SER A 20 -0.07 2.51 7.98
CA SER A 20 -0.11 3.32 9.20
C SER A 20 1.29 3.75 9.62
N HIS A 21 1.39 4.91 10.28
CA HIS A 21 2.63 5.47 10.83
C HIS A 21 3.78 5.50 9.80
N HIS A 22 3.49 5.89 8.56
CA HIS A 22 4.47 5.96 7.47
C HIS A 22 5.19 4.63 7.21
N GLY A 23 4.51 3.50 7.47
CA GLY A 23 5.07 2.17 7.27
C GLY A 23 6.10 1.75 8.33
N ARG A 24 6.07 2.32 9.53
CA ARG A 24 6.87 1.82 10.66
C ARG A 24 6.35 0.51 11.22
N GLU A 25 7.23 -0.22 11.90
CA GLU A 25 6.89 -1.48 12.58
C GLU A 25 5.68 -1.34 13.52
N SER A 26 5.62 -0.28 14.32
CA SER A 26 4.48 -0.03 15.22
C SER A 26 3.15 0.24 14.52
N GLY A 27 3.17 0.51 13.21
CA GLY A 27 1.99 0.62 12.36
C GLY A 27 1.65 -0.67 11.61
N PHE A 28 2.50 -1.69 11.66
CA PHE A 28 2.28 -2.97 10.98
C PHE A 28 1.42 -3.88 11.86
N CYS A 29 0.20 -4.17 11.41
CA CYS A 29 -0.77 -5.02 12.10
C CYS A 29 -1.04 -6.23 11.22
N PRO A 30 -0.35 -7.37 11.43
CA PRO A 30 -0.49 -8.55 10.56
C PRO A 30 -1.92 -9.10 10.51
N GLU A 31 -2.69 -8.96 11.59
CA GLU A 31 -4.04 -9.50 11.75
C GLU A 31 -5.06 -8.91 10.76
N ILE A 32 -4.79 -7.74 10.18
CA ILE A 32 -5.70 -7.17 9.17
C ILE A 32 -5.66 -7.97 7.86
N PHE A 33 -4.55 -8.65 7.56
CA PHE A 33 -4.37 -9.40 6.32
C PHE A 33 -5.09 -10.75 6.31
N ASP A 34 -5.62 -11.19 7.47
CA ASP A 34 -6.56 -12.32 7.54
C ASP A 34 -7.91 -12.00 6.88
N TYR A 35 -8.20 -10.71 6.68
CA TYR A 35 -9.46 -10.25 6.09
C TYR A 35 -9.35 -9.93 4.60
N PHE A 36 -8.17 -9.59 4.10
CA PHE A 36 -7.98 -9.22 2.70
C PHE A 36 -6.51 -9.33 2.28
N THR A 37 -6.29 -9.44 0.97
CA THR A 37 -4.96 -9.34 0.37
C THR A 37 -4.93 -8.12 -0.53
N PRO A 38 -4.24 -7.02 -0.15
CA PRO A 38 -4.18 -5.81 -0.94
C PRO A 38 -3.48 -6.05 -2.29
N ASP A 39 -3.90 -5.29 -3.29
CA ASP A 39 -3.26 -5.25 -4.61
C ASP A 39 -1.92 -4.50 -4.54
N ALA A 40 -1.83 -3.48 -3.69
CA ALA A 40 -0.60 -2.78 -3.34
C ALA A 40 -0.69 -2.06 -1.99
N VAL A 41 0.48 -1.73 -1.44
CA VAL A 41 0.62 -0.86 -0.26
C VAL A 41 1.26 0.47 -0.64
N VAL A 42 0.72 1.57 -0.11
CA VAL A 42 1.31 2.92 -0.20
C VAL A 42 1.94 3.28 1.13
N ILE A 43 3.22 3.63 1.12
CA ILE A 43 3.97 4.14 2.27
C ILE A 43 4.26 5.62 2.03
N SER A 44 3.57 6.49 2.76
CA SER A 44 3.85 7.94 2.71
C SER A 44 5.08 8.25 3.57
N ASP A 45 6.29 8.03 3.09
CA ASP A 45 7.55 8.29 3.81
C ASP A 45 8.33 9.51 3.30
N LYS A 46 9.09 10.12 4.22
CA LYS A 46 10.17 11.09 3.96
C LYS A 46 11.52 10.35 3.87
N PRO A 47 12.65 11.01 3.56
CA PRO A 47 13.98 10.38 3.60
C PRO A 47 14.20 9.52 4.86
N ILE A 48 14.95 8.43 4.70
CA ILE A 48 15.20 7.49 5.81
C ILE A 48 16.15 8.17 6.80
N GLU A 49 15.64 8.56 7.95
CA GLU A 49 16.39 9.10 9.09
C GLU A 49 16.57 8.03 10.19
N HIS A 50 15.74 6.98 10.20
CA HIS A 50 15.75 5.92 11.20
C HIS A 50 15.49 4.52 10.61
N GLU A 51 16.14 3.51 11.17
CA GLU A 51 16.02 2.09 10.78
C GLU A 51 14.58 1.55 10.81
N THR A 52 13.71 2.12 11.65
CA THR A 52 12.28 1.76 11.74
C THR A 52 11.48 2.01 10.46
N GLN A 53 12.07 2.66 9.45
CA GLN A 53 11.47 2.91 8.13
C GLN A 53 11.73 1.77 7.11
N LYS A 54 12.19 0.59 7.56
CA LYS A 54 12.57 -0.55 6.71
C LYS A 54 11.50 -1.65 6.52
N MET A 55 10.21 -1.41 6.83
CA MET A 55 9.16 -2.44 6.68
C MET A 55 8.70 -2.71 5.24
N GLY A 56 9.32 -2.09 4.24
CA GLY A 56 8.98 -2.33 2.83
C GLY A 56 8.95 -3.81 2.43
N PRO A 57 9.91 -4.66 2.84
CA PRO A 57 9.88 -6.09 2.60
C PRO A 57 8.71 -6.81 3.28
N ASP A 58 8.33 -6.40 4.49
CA ASP A 58 7.20 -7.00 5.23
C ASP A 58 5.87 -6.69 4.57
N TYR A 59 5.63 -5.42 4.22
CA TYR A 59 4.45 -5.03 3.43
C TYR A 59 4.43 -5.70 2.06
N ARG A 60 5.59 -5.94 1.43
CA ARG A 60 5.66 -6.65 0.14
C ARG A 60 5.18 -8.11 0.23
N ARG A 61 5.35 -8.77 1.38
CA ARG A 61 5.00 -10.20 1.59
C ARG A 61 3.49 -10.44 1.72
N VAL A 62 2.74 -9.41 2.13
CA VAL A 62 1.29 -9.48 2.38
C VAL A 62 0.43 -8.94 1.22
N VAL A 63 1.09 -8.46 0.16
CA VAL A 63 0.46 -7.94 -1.07
C VAL A 63 0.36 -9.06 -2.11
N ARG A 64 -0.67 -9.01 -2.97
CA ARG A 64 -0.82 -9.91 -4.12
C ARG A 64 0.46 -9.98 -4.96
N ASP A 65 0.77 -11.17 -5.44
CA ASP A 65 2.02 -11.37 -6.17
C ASP A 65 2.13 -10.55 -7.47
N SER A 66 1.00 -10.28 -8.12
CA SER A 66 0.93 -9.44 -9.32
C SER A 66 1.24 -7.97 -9.06
N GLY A 67 0.98 -7.48 -7.84
CA GLY A 67 0.99 -6.04 -7.57
C GLY A 67 -0.04 -5.28 -8.43
N VAL A 68 0.22 -3.98 -8.59
CA VAL A 68 -0.53 -3.06 -9.48
C VAL A 68 0.37 -2.55 -10.60
N ARG A 69 -0.19 -2.43 -11.81
CA ARG A 69 0.48 -1.79 -12.94
C ARG A 69 0.47 -0.27 -12.76
N VAL A 70 1.64 0.35 -12.64
CA VAL A 70 1.79 1.81 -12.64
C VAL A 70 1.87 2.29 -14.08
N ARG A 71 0.86 3.04 -14.53
CA ARG A 71 0.69 3.41 -15.93
C ARG A 71 1.81 4.32 -16.43
N SER A 72 2.21 5.32 -15.65
CA SER A 72 3.29 6.24 -16.01
C SER A 72 4.66 5.57 -16.21
N THR A 73 4.87 4.37 -15.67
CA THR A 73 6.16 3.65 -15.74
C THR A 73 6.11 2.33 -16.50
N GLY A 74 4.91 1.79 -16.71
CA GLY A 74 4.70 0.46 -17.28
C GLY A 74 5.12 -0.70 -16.38
N ARG A 75 5.51 -0.45 -15.11
CA ARG A 75 6.01 -1.47 -14.17
C ARG A 75 4.92 -1.93 -13.22
N ASP A 76 5.01 -3.19 -12.81
CA ASP A 76 4.17 -3.75 -11.75
C ASP A 76 4.82 -3.51 -10.38
N ARG A 77 4.04 -3.02 -9.41
CA ARG A 77 4.52 -2.57 -8.10
C ARG A 77 3.66 -3.17 -6.99
N ARG A 78 4.31 -3.72 -5.96
CA ARG A 78 3.62 -4.19 -4.73
C ARG A 78 3.63 -3.14 -3.62
N VAL A 79 4.67 -2.31 -3.60
CA VAL A 79 4.84 -1.23 -2.63
C VAL A 79 5.22 0.04 -3.39
N LEU A 80 4.46 1.09 -3.15
CA LEU A 80 4.72 2.45 -3.62
C LEU A 80 5.10 3.31 -2.42
N THR A 81 6.06 4.22 -2.59
CA THR A 81 6.43 5.16 -1.53
C THR A 81 6.57 6.57 -2.07
N THR A 82 6.10 7.57 -1.32
CA THR A 82 6.21 8.96 -1.75
C THR A 82 7.66 9.42 -1.92
N ARG A 83 8.60 8.78 -1.21
CA ARG A 83 10.03 9.04 -1.37
C ARG A 83 10.62 8.57 -2.71
N ARG A 84 10.23 7.39 -3.20
CA ARG A 84 10.77 6.82 -4.45
C ARG A 84 9.96 7.19 -5.68
N ASP A 85 8.65 7.30 -5.50
CA ASP A 85 7.69 7.44 -6.59
C ASP A 85 7.20 8.90 -6.72
N GLY A 86 7.52 9.77 -5.76
CA GLY A 86 7.05 11.15 -5.71
C GLY A 86 5.57 11.22 -5.34
N TRP A 87 4.80 12.10 -5.97
CA TRP A 87 3.34 12.00 -5.85
C TRP A 87 2.84 10.66 -6.44
N ILE A 88 1.79 10.12 -5.83
CA ILE A 88 1.11 8.90 -6.27
C ILE A 88 -0.36 9.28 -6.49
N GLN A 89 -0.82 9.22 -7.74
CA GLN A 89 -2.17 9.59 -8.12
C GLN A 89 -3.02 8.35 -8.40
N PHE A 90 -4.19 8.29 -7.77
CA PHE A 90 -5.22 7.30 -8.05
C PHE A 90 -6.34 7.96 -8.84
N THR A 91 -6.64 7.44 -10.03
CA THR A 91 -7.85 7.79 -10.78
C THR A 91 -8.85 6.65 -10.61
N VAL A 92 -9.98 6.90 -9.96
CA VAL A 92 -10.97 5.87 -9.64
C VAL A 92 -12.23 6.07 -10.48
N SER A 93 -12.71 5.01 -11.14
CA SER A 93 -13.94 5.00 -11.93
C SER A 93 -14.57 3.63 -11.91
N ASP A 94 -15.89 3.55 -11.67
CA ASP A 94 -16.71 2.33 -11.81
C ASP A 94 -16.12 1.07 -11.17
N GLY A 95 -15.65 1.16 -9.93
CA GLY A 95 -15.06 0.03 -9.20
C GLY A 95 -13.65 -0.38 -9.67
N SER A 96 -13.06 0.38 -10.58
CA SER A 96 -11.69 0.23 -11.06
C SER A 96 -10.82 1.44 -10.72
N TYR A 97 -9.51 1.27 -10.80
CA TYR A 97 -8.57 2.36 -10.57
C TYR A 97 -7.34 2.27 -11.48
N PHE A 98 -6.76 3.43 -11.78
CA PHE A 98 -5.45 3.59 -12.41
C PHE A 98 -4.49 4.32 -11.47
N ILE A 99 -3.21 3.96 -11.55
CA ILE A 99 -2.14 4.55 -10.73
C ILE A 99 -1.09 5.17 -11.64
N ASP A 100 -0.78 6.43 -11.38
CA ASP A 100 0.36 7.14 -11.95
C ASP A 100 1.25 7.65 -10.82
N THR A 101 2.53 7.77 -11.10
CA THR A 101 3.56 8.29 -10.19
C THR A 101 4.38 9.37 -10.88
N GLU A 102 4.94 10.29 -10.09
CA GLU A 102 5.82 11.35 -10.55
C GLU A 102 7.12 10.80 -11.14
N TYR A 103 7.72 9.85 -10.42
CA TYR A 103 9.00 9.25 -10.78
C TYR A 103 8.82 7.81 -11.23
N ALA A 104 9.82 7.31 -11.96
CA ALA A 104 9.82 5.93 -12.47
C ALA A 104 10.06 4.86 -11.40
N GLY A 105 10.37 5.28 -10.17
CA GLY A 105 10.82 4.41 -9.07
C GLY A 105 12.26 3.96 -9.24
#